data_AF-A0AAV1CKD3-F1
#
_entry.id   AF-A0AAV1CKD3-F1
#
_cell.length_a   1.000
_cell.length_b   1.000
_cell.length_c   1.000
_cell.angle_alpha   90.00
_cell.angle_beta   90.00
_cell.angle_gamma   90.00
#
_symmetry.space_group_name_H-M   'P 1'
#
loop_
_entity.id
_entity.type
_entity.pdbx_description
1 polymer ?
#
loop_
_entity_poly.entity_id
_entity_poly.type
_entity_poly.pdbx_seq_one_letter_code
_entity_poly.pdbx_strand_id
1 'polypeptide(L)'
;MRTKSRISYHFCSSVHLNDFQGNVKFLKPNPSLGFTSSVKIVHSNTSNRRAPFVVRSQTSAGSSIRAPPSLQGVRFRLNNLGPQPGATKKRKRKGRGHSAGQGGSCGFGMRGQKSRSGPGVMKGFEGGQMPLYRRVPKLRGIAGGMHAGLPKYLPVNLKDIEEAGFQEGEEVSLESLKAKGLINPSGRERRLPLKVLLL
;
A
#
# COMPACT_ATOMS: atom_id res chain seq x y z
N MET A 1 6.79 2.04 47.17
CA MET A 1 6.16 0.84 46.58
C MET A 1 4.87 1.27 45.89
N ARG A 2 4.79 1.21 44.55
CA ARG A 2 3.61 1.62 43.78
C ARG A 2 3.15 0.44 42.92
N THR A 3 1.96 -0.06 43.21
CA THR A 3 1.31 -1.18 42.53
C THR A 3 0.86 -0.75 41.12
N LYS A 4 1.17 -1.55 40.11
CA LYS A 4 0.65 -1.40 38.74
C LYS A 4 -0.47 -2.42 38.56
N SER A 5 -1.72 -1.98 38.53
CA SER A 5 -2.84 -2.78 38.03
C SER A 5 -2.78 -2.82 36.50
N ARG A 6 -2.65 -4.02 35.93
CA ARG A 6 -2.82 -4.29 34.49
C ARG A 6 -4.23 -4.79 34.27
N ILE A 7 -4.99 -4.08 33.43
CA ILE A 7 -6.28 -4.53 32.90
C ILE A 7 -5.98 -5.50 31.75
N SER A 8 -6.46 -6.73 31.87
CA SER A 8 -6.42 -7.80 30.87
C SER A 8 -7.67 -7.74 30.00
N TYR A 9 -7.49 -7.75 28.67
CA TYR A 9 -8.59 -8.03 27.75
C TYR A 9 -8.57 -9.52 27.40
N HIS A 10 -9.64 -10.22 27.74
CA HIS A 10 -9.95 -11.56 27.24
C HIS A 10 -10.58 -11.43 25.85
N PHE A 11 -9.98 -12.08 24.85
CA PHE A 11 -10.65 -12.32 23.56
C PHE A 11 -10.98 -13.81 23.48
N CYS A 12 -12.26 -14.12 23.62
CA CYS A 12 -12.83 -15.45 23.41
C CYS A 12 -12.83 -15.72 21.89
N SER A 13 -12.06 -16.71 21.44
CA SER A 13 -12.14 -17.22 20.06
C SER A 13 -12.89 -18.54 20.11
N SER A 14 -14.13 -18.54 19.62
CA SER A 14 -14.92 -19.75 19.43
C SER A 14 -14.28 -20.62 18.36
N VAL A 15 -14.08 -21.88 18.72
CA VAL A 15 -13.64 -22.97 17.85
C VAL A 15 -14.85 -23.44 17.04
N HIS A 16 -14.76 -23.43 15.72
CA HIS A 16 -15.59 -24.27 14.86
C HIS A 16 -14.67 -25.08 13.95
N LEU A 17 -14.47 -26.34 14.32
CA LEU A 17 -14.15 -27.45 13.42
C LEU A 17 -15.43 -28.29 13.34
N ASN A 18 -15.83 -28.75 12.14
CA ASN A 18 -15.76 -30.16 11.72
C ASN A 18 -16.69 -30.28 10.47
N ASP A 19 -16.57 -31.18 9.49
CA ASP A 19 -15.63 -32.26 9.20
C ASP A 19 -15.82 -32.69 7.72
N PHE A 20 -14.76 -33.24 7.13
CA PHE A 20 -14.82 -33.94 5.84
C PHE A 20 -15.60 -35.26 5.97
N GLN A 21 -16.69 -35.40 5.23
CA GLN A 21 -17.48 -36.64 5.18
C GLN A 21 -17.06 -37.48 3.97
N GLY A 22 -16.16 -38.44 4.17
CA GLY A 22 -15.78 -39.40 3.14
C GLY A 22 -15.04 -40.62 3.69
N ASN A 23 -15.39 -41.81 3.21
CA ASN A 23 -14.81 -43.08 3.64
C ASN A 23 -13.40 -43.26 3.06
N VAL A 24 -12.40 -43.40 3.94
CA VAL A 24 -10.96 -43.27 3.64
C VAL A 24 -10.29 -44.60 3.25
N LYS A 25 -11.05 -45.67 2.98
CA LYS A 25 -10.46 -47.01 2.80
C LYS A 25 -9.87 -47.29 1.41
N PHE A 26 -10.03 -46.41 0.40
CA PHE A 26 -9.60 -46.68 -0.97
C PHE A 26 -8.96 -45.48 -1.70
N LEU A 27 -7.92 -44.87 -1.12
CA LEU A 27 -7.10 -43.87 -1.82
C LEU A 27 -5.67 -44.36 -2.05
N LYS A 28 -5.24 -44.45 -3.32
CA LYS A 28 -3.86 -44.37 -3.89
C LYS A 28 -3.88 -44.68 -5.42
N PRO A 29 -2.83 -44.38 -6.24
CA PRO A 29 -2.46 -43.07 -6.81
C PRO A 29 -2.21 -43.11 -8.37
N ASN A 30 -1.81 -41.96 -8.96
CA ASN A 30 -1.10 -41.69 -10.27
C ASN A 30 -0.45 -42.88 -11.02
N PRO A 31 -0.13 -42.85 -12.36
CA PRO A 31 0.23 -41.69 -13.21
C PRO A 31 -0.17 -41.79 -14.72
N SER A 32 0.24 -40.78 -15.51
CA SER A 32 0.60 -40.85 -16.95
C SER A 32 -0.45 -40.53 -18.03
N LEU A 33 0.04 -39.78 -19.03
CA LEU A 33 -0.49 -39.52 -20.40
C LEU A 33 -1.71 -38.58 -20.43
N GLY A 34 -1.75 -37.47 -21.17
CA GLY A 34 -1.17 -37.19 -22.47
C GLY A 34 -2.30 -37.19 -23.52
N PHE A 35 -2.73 -35.99 -23.96
CA PHE A 35 -3.77 -35.70 -24.98
C PHE A 35 -5.23 -35.98 -24.54
N THR A 36 -6.24 -35.18 -24.90
CA THR A 36 -6.64 -34.78 -26.27
C THR A 36 -7.47 -33.48 -26.34
N SER A 37 -7.23 -32.66 -27.39
CA SER A 37 -8.16 -31.91 -28.30
C SER A 37 -9.45 -31.27 -27.74
N SER A 38 -10.02 -30.13 -28.18
CA SER A 38 -9.96 -29.28 -29.38
C SER A 38 -11.00 -28.17 -29.17
N VAL A 39 -10.79 -26.92 -29.63
CA VAL A 39 -11.91 -26.06 -30.10
C VAL A 39 -11.43 -25.14 -31.23
N LYS A 40 -12.15 -25.19 -32.35
CA LYS A 40 -11.99 -24.34 -33.54
C LYS A 40 -12.74 -23.02 -33.37
N ILE A 41 -12.22 -21.92 -33.92
CA ILE A 41 -13.04 -20.72 -34.24
C ILE A 41 -12.75 -20.26 -35.66
N VAL A 42 -13.84 -19.99 -36.37
CA VAL A 42 -13.96 -19.62 -37.80
C VAL A 42 -13.70 -18.12 -37.99
N HIS A 43 -13.15 -17.76 -39.16
CA HIS A 43 -12.83 -16.39 -39.55
C HIS A 43 -14.07 -15.62 -40.03
N SER A 44 -14.24 -14.36 -39.58
CA SER A 44 -15.05 -13.36 -40.29
C SER A 44 -14.13 -12.34 -40.95
N ASN A 45 -14.33 -12.17 -42.26
CA ASN A 45 -13.66 -11.22 -43.12
C ASN A 45 -14.07 -9.79 -42.72
N THR A 46 -13.11 -8.95 -42.34
CA THR A 46 -13.24 -7.50 -42.50
C THR A 46 -11.98 -6.93 -43.14
N SER A 47 -12.19 -6.36 -44.31
CA SER A 47 -11.23 -5.67 -45.16
C SER A 47 -10.65 -4.42 -44.49
N ASN A 48 -9.39 -4.13 -44.82
CA ASN A 48 -8.69 -2.86 -44.65
C ASN A 48 -8.44 -2.41 -43.20
N ARG A 49 -7.30 -2.82 -42.62
CA ARG A 49 -6.31 -1.90 -42.00
C ARG A 49 -4.90 -2.50 -42.09
N ARG A 50 -3.94 -1.63 -42.44
CA ARG A 50 -2.49 -1.91 -42.58
C ARG A 50 -1.94 -2.61 -41.33
N ALA A 51 -1.37 -3.80 -41.48
CA ALA A 51 -0.64 -4.49 -40.42
C ALA A 51 0.87 -4.19 -40.52
N PRO A 52 1.58 -3.93 -39.41
CA PRO A 52 3.03 -3.75 -39.42
C PRO A 52 3.74 -5.08 -39.70
N PHE A 53 4.80 -5.02 -40.52
CA PHE A 53 5.72 -6.13 -40.73
C PHE A 53 6.44 -6.45 -39.43
N VAL A 54 6.09 -7.58 -38.80
CA VAL A 54 6.74 -8.07 -37.57
C VAL A 54 7.62 -9.26 -37.93
N VAL A 55 8.93 -9.06 -37.80
CA VAL A 55 9.94 -10.13 -37.87
C VAL A 55 9.66 -11.13 -36.73
N ARG A 56 9.36 -12.38 -37.07
CA ARG A 56 9.30 -13.48 -36.09
C ARG A 56 10.69 -14.09 -35.95
N SER A 57 11.37 -13.81 -34.84
CA SER A 57 12.54 -14.57 -34.42
C SER A 57 12.09 -16.00 -34.09
N GLN A 58 12.73 -16.99 -34.72
CA GLN A 58 12.58 -18.39 -34.35
C GLN A 58 13.38 -18.63 -33.07
N THR A 59 12.72 -18.93 -31.95
CA THR A 59 13.39 -19.43 -30.75
C THR A 59 13.58 -20.93 -30.87
N SER A 60 14.84 -21.35 -31.00
CA SER A 60 15.29 -22.72 -30.80
C SER A 60 14.80 -23.24 -29.45
N ALA A 61 14.33 -24.49 -29.44
CA ALA A 61 13.83 -25.24 -28.29
C ALA A 61 14.49 -24.81 -26.97
N GLY A 62 13.71 -24.17 -26.10
CA GLY A 62 14.15 -23.85 -24.76
C GLY A 62 14.51 -25.13 -24.03
N SER A 63 15.78 -25.28 -23.68
CA SER A 63 16.18 -26.10 -22.54
C SER A 63 15.26 -25.72 -21.39
N SER A 64 14.47 -26.67 -20.89
CA SER A 64 13.61 -26.46 -19.74
C SER A 64 14.47 -25.95 -18.59
N ILE A 65 14.43 -24.65 -18.35
CA ILE A 65 14.85 -24.09 -17.07
C ILE A 65 13.83 -24.68 -16.11
N ARG A 66 14.20 -25.81 -15.48
CA ARG A 66 13.42 -26.41 -14.41
C ARG A 66 13.04 -25.28 -13.48
N ALA A 67 11.73 -25.07 -13.28
CA ALA A 67 11.27 -24.30 -12.15
C ALA A 67 12.03 -24.80 -10.91
N PRO A 68 12.61 -23.90 -10.09
CA PRO A 68 13.37 -24.34 -8.92
C PRO A 68 12.50 -25.31 -8.12
N PRO A 69 13.08 -26.42 -7.60
CA PRO A 69 12.32 -27.44 -6.90
C PRO A 69 11.49 -26.74 -5.83
N SER A 70 10.17 -26.79 -6.01
CA SER A 70 9.21 -26.22 -5.09
C SER A 70 9.55 -26.73 -3.69
N LEU A 71 9.76 -25.83 -2.74
CA LEU A 71 10.05 -26.09 -1.32
C LEU A 71 8.84 -26.73 -0.62
N GLN A 72 8.39 -27.89 -1.10
CA GLN A 72 7.31 -28.65 -0.52
C GLN A 72 7.90 -29.46 0.64
N GLY A 73 7.87 -28.84 1.83
CA GLY A 73 8.29 -29.50 3.07
C GLY A 73 9.02 -28.61 4.08
N VAL A 74 9.30 -27.34 3.75
CA VAL A 74 9.99 -26.46 4.72
C VAL A 74 9.00 -25.96 5.78
N ARG A 75 8.99 -26.64 6.93
CA ARG A 75 8.25 -26.21 8.12
C ARG A 75 8.85 -24.92 8.66
N PHE A 76 8.03 -23.89 8.91
CA PHE A 76 8.49 -22.66 9.56
C PHE A 76 9.12 -22.95 10.94
N ARG A 77 10.34 -22.49 11.11
CA ARG A 77 11.17 -22.56 12.31
C ARG A 77 11.94 -21.24 12.41
N LEU A 78 12.39 -20.85 13.59
CA LEU A 78 13.07 -19.54 13.77
C LEU A 78 14.32 -19.38 12.88
N ASN A 79 14.96 -20.48 12.48
CA ASN A 79 16.16 -20.49 11.62
C ASN A 79 15.88 -20.37 10.11
N ASN A 80 14.63 -20.44 9.66
CA ASN A 80 14.28 -20.34 8.24
C ASN A 80 13.29 -19.21 7.91
N LEU A 81 13.02 -18.34 8.88
CA LEU A 81 12.28 -17.10 8.66
C LEU A 81 13.25 -16.00 8.20
N GLY A 82 12.83 -15.23 7.21
CA GLY A 82 13.55 -14.07 6.73
C GLY A 82 12.58 -13.05 6.15
N PRO A 83 12.95 -11.77 6.10
CA PRO A 83 12.14 -10.77 5.45
C PRO A 83 12.08 -11.02 3.93
N GLN A 84 10.98 -10.61 3.29
CA GLN A 84 10.87 -10.62 1.83
C GLN A 84 12.04 -9.82 1.21
N PRO A 85 12.66 -10.27 0.10
CA PRO A 85 13.70 -9.52 -0.58
C PRO A 85 13.27 -8.08 -0.85
N GLY A 86 14.10 -7.13 -0.43
CA GLY A 86 13.85 -5.70 -0.60
C GLY A 86 13.06 -5.04 0.55
N ALA A 87 12.45 -5.80 1.47
CA ALA A 87 11.75 -5.24 2.62
C ALA A 87 12.70 -4.50 3.57
N THR A 88 13.93 -5.00 3.76
CA THR A 88 14.98 -4.34 4.55
C THR A 88 16.20 -4.03 3.70
N LYS A 89 16.61 -2.76 3.68
CA LYS A 89 17.81 -2.30 2.98
C LYS A 89 18.92 -1.99 3.98
N LYS A 90 20.12 -2.53 3.75
CA LYS A 90 21.30 -2.22 4.57
C LYS A 90 21.62 -0.71 4.48
N ARG A 91 21.78 -0.03 5.61
CA ARG A 91 22.16 1.41 5.64
C ARG A 91 23.63 1.58 5.21
N LYS A 92 23.91 2.69 4.51
CA LYS A 92 25.27 3.09 4.17
C LYS A 92 26.02 3.56 5.43
N ARG A 93 27.14 2.91 5.76
CA ARG A 93 28.05 3.35 6.84
C ARG A 93 29.11 4.25 6.24
N LYS A 94 28.96 5.56 6.42
CA LYS A 94 29.89 6.57 5.88
C LYS A 94 31.24 6.54 6.62
N GLY A 95 32.32 6.94 5.94
CA GLY A 95 33.66 7.02 6.52
C GLY A 95 34.32 5.66 6.77
N ARG A 96 34.09 4.67 5.89
CA ARG A 96 34.64 3.31 5.99
C ARG A 96 35.38 2.91 4.70
N GLY A 97 36.43 3.67 4.38
CA GLY A 97 37.21 3.47 3.16
C GLY A 97 36.51 3.95 1.89
N HIS A 98 37.30 4.18 0.84
CA HIS A 98 36.79 4.69 -0.44
C HIS A 98 35.96 3.65 -1.20
N SER A 99 36.35 2.38 -1.14
CA SER A 99 35.68 1.27 -1.85
C SER A 99 34.23 1.04 -1.38
N ALA A 100 33.87 1.46 -0.17
CA ALA A 100 32.49 1.42 0.34
C ALA A 100 31.59 2.52 -0.25
N GLY A 101 32.14 3.42 -1.08
CA GLY A 101 31.43 4.45 -1.85
C GLY A 101 31.30 5.82 -1.17
N GLN A 102 31.26 5.89 0.17
CA GLN A 102 31.20 7.14 0.93
C GLN A 102 32.37 7.19 1.92
N GLY A 103 33.58 7.28 1.38
CA GLY A 103 34.85 7.30 2.11
C GLY A 103 35.16 8.65 2.77
N GLY A 104 36.37 9.18 2.54
CA GLY A 104 36.92 10.34 3.26
C GLY A 104 35.96 11.52 3.49
N SER A 105 35.46 12.15 2.42
CA SER A 105 34.54 13.30 2.53
C SER A 105 33.10 12.93 2.90
N CYS A 106 32.76 11.63 3.00
CA CYS A 106 31.42 11.14 3.33
C CYS A 106 30.29 11.68 2.43
N GLY A 107 30.64 12.17 1.24
CA GLY A 107 29.73 12.80 0.27
C GLY A 107 29.46 14.29 0.50
N PHE A 108 30.19 14.94 1.41
CA PHE A 108 30.01 16.37 1.71
C PHE A 108 30.91 17.30 0.87
N GLY A 109 31.88 16.75 0.13
CA GLY A 109 32.81 17.51 -0.70
C GLY A 109 33.98 18.12 0.09
N MET A 110 34.50 19.25 -0.39
CA MET A 110 35.59 20.00 0.24
C MET A 110 35.09 20.82 1.43
N ARG A 111 35.98 21.64 2.02
CA ARG A 111 35.71 22.51 3.17
C ARG A 111 34.70 23.60 2.80
N GLY A 112 33.46 23.47 3.27
CA GLY A 112 32.42 24.50 3.13
C GLY A 112 31.49 24.48 4.34
N GLN A 113 30.58 25.45 4.46
CA GLN A 113 29.67 25.52 5.61
C GLN A 113 28.82 24.23 5.76
N LYS A 114 28.35 23.66 4.65
CA LYS A 114 27.55 22.41 4.63
C LYS A 114 28.34 21.14 5.00
N SER A 115 29.67 21.21 5.01
CA SER A 115 30.53 20.08 5.37
C SER A 115 30.95 20.10 6.85
N ARG A 116 30.62 21.17 7.59
CA ARG A 116 30.95 21.29 9.02
C ARG A 116 29.89 20.59 9.88
N SER A 117 30.31 20.11 11.04
CA SER A 117 29.40 19.58 12.06
C SER A 117 28.61 20.70 12.70
N GLY A 118 27.33 20.46 12.97
CA GLY A 118 26.43 21.39 13.66
C GLY A 118 25.15 21.67 12.88
N PRO A 119 24.27 22.54 13.41
CA PRO A 119 23.09 22.99 12.69
C PRO A 119 23.50 23.69 11.39
N GLY A 120 22.84 23.33 10.30
CA GLY A 120 23.01 24.00 9.02
C GLY A 120 22.31 25.36 8.99
N VAL A 121 22.33 25.97 7.81
CA VAL A 121 21.53 27.16 7.51
C VAL A 121 20.03 26.84 7.64
N MET A 122 19.24 27.80 8.15
CA MET A 122 17.78 27.68 8.26
C MET A 122 17.15 27.36 6.89
N LYS A 123 16.21 26.42 6.85
CA LYS A 123 15.44 26.12 5.64
C LYS A 123 14.65 27.38 5.24
N GLY A 124 14.83 27.81 3.98
CA GLY A 124 14.22 29.03 3.46
C GLY A 124 15.11 30.28 3.52
N PHE A 125 16.36 30.18 3.99
CA PHE A 125 17.33 31.29 3.89
C PHE A 125 18.03 31.29 2.52
N GLU A 126 18.09 32.46 1.88
CA GLU A 126 18.60 32.66 0.51
C GLU A 126 19.92 33.46 0.48
N GLY A 127 20.79 33.29 1.48
CA GLY A 127 22.15 33.88 1.44
C GLY A 127 22.23 35.37 1.75
N GLY A 128 21.23 35.93 2.45
CA GLY A 128 21.15 37.36 2.75
C GLY A 128 20.13 38.11 1.88
N GLN A 129 19.70 37.51 0.77
CA GLN A 129 18.55 37.98 0.02
C GLN A 129 17.27 37.85 0.88
N MET A 130 16.34 38.80 0.80
CA MET A 130 15.05 38.71 1.51
C MET A 130 14.35 37.40 1.12
N PRO A 131 14.08 36.46 2.03
CA PRO A 131 13.51 35.16 1.67
C PRO A 131 12.14 35.22 0.99
N LEU A 132 11.82 34.22 0.15
CA LEU A 132 10.52 34.13 -0.54
C LEU A 132 9.31 34.25 0.40
N TYR A 133 9.35 33.58 1.56
CA TYR A 133 8.24 33.62 2.54
C TYR A 133 8.03 35.01 3.17
N ARG A 134 8.97 35.93 2.99
CA ARG A 134 8.83 37.35 3.37
C ARG A 134 8.44 38.24 2.19
N ARG A 135 8.83 37.88 0.96
CA ARG A 135 8.47 38.64 -0.25
C ARG A 135 6.99 38.51 -0.59
N VAL A 136 6.41 37.33 -0.37
CA VAL A 136 5.00 37.05 -0.67
C VAL A 136 4.11 37.55 0.48
N PRO A 137 3.01 38.25 0.20
CA PRO A 137 2.07 38.65 1.25
C PRO A 137 1.45 37.43 1.93
N LYS A 138 1.08 37.60 3.21
CA LYS A 138 0.37 36.55 3.96
C LYS A 138 -0.99 36.26 3.30
N LEU A 139 -1.47 35.02 3.46
CA LEU A 139 -2.79 34.62 2.98
C LEU A 139 -3.90 35.50 3.59
N ARG A 140 -4.92 35.79 2.77
CA ARG A 140 -6.10 36.56 3.18
C ARG A 140 -6.78 35.91 4.40
N GLY A 141 -7.35 36.73 5.29
CA GLY A 141 -7.97 36.27 6.55
C GLY A 141 -6.93 35.98 7.65
N ILE A 142 -5.95 35.12 7.38
CA ILE A 142 -4.90 34.75 8.36
C ILE A 142 -4.06 35.97 8.74
N ALA A 143 -3.71 36.82 7.77
CA ALA A 143 -2.95 38.05 8.01
C ALA A 143 -3.61 38.99 9.04
N GLY A 144 -4.95 39.01 9.08
CA GLY A 144 -5.75 39.83 9.99
C GLY A 144 -6.23 39.11 11.25
N GLY A 145 -5.75 37.89 11.53
CA GLY A 145 -6.12 37.13 12.72
C GLY A 145 -7.51 36.47 12.67
N MET A 146 -8.15 36.39 11.50
CA MET A 146 -9.42 35.69 11.35
C MET A 146 -9.21 34.17 11.51
N HIS A 147 -10.10 33.50 12.25
CA HIS A 147 -10.07 32.05 12.39
C HIS A 147 -10.26 31.34 11.04
N ALA A 148 -9.51 30.26 10.82
CA ALA A 148 -9.67 29.44 9.63
C ALA A 148 -11.04 28.77 9.59
N GLY A 149 -11.68 28.79 8.41
CA GLY A 149 -12.96 28.12 8.19
C GLY A 149 -12.80 26.61 8.36
N LEU A 150 -13.46 26.06 9.36
CA LEU A 150 -13.49 24.63 9.63
C LEU A 150 -14.78 24.01 9.09
N PRO A 151 -14.76 22.76 8.60
CA PRO A 151 -15.97 22.09 8.10
C PRO A 151 -17.00 21.97 9.22
N LYS A 152 -18.25 22.31 8.92
CA LYS A 152 -19.38 22.28 9.89
C LYS A 152 -20.19 20.99 9.82
N TYR A 153 -20.05 20.25 8.73
CA TYR A 153 -20.81 19.04 8.44
C TYR A 153 -19.89 17.93 7.97
N LEU A 154 -20.34 16.70 8.10
CA LEU A 154 -19.79 15.53 7.43
C LEU A 154 -20.47 15.38 6.07
N PRO A 155 -19.78 15.68 4.95
CA PRO A 155 -20.34 15.54 3.62
C PRO A 155 -20.42 14.07 3.21
N VAL A 156 -21.56 13.67 2.64
CA VAL A 156 -21.79 12.33 2.05
C VAL A 156 -22.41 12.51 0.69
N ASN A 157 -21.85 11.89 -0.35
CA ASN A 157 -22.42 12.01 -1.70
C ASN A 157 -23.48 10.93 -1.93
N LEU A 158 -24.39 11.17 -2.88
CA LEU A 158 -25.39 10.19 -3.28
C LEU A 158 -24.78 8.93 -3.88
N LYS A 159 -23.68 9.06 -4.64
CA LYS A 159 -22.93 7.92 -5.21
C LYS A 159 -22.48 6.94 -4.14
N ASP A 160 -21.96 7.45 -3.02
CA ASP A 160 -21.48 6.62 -1.92
C ASP A 160 -22.64 5.85 -1.24
N ILE A 161 -23.85 6.43 -1.25
CA ILE A 161 -25.08 5.80 -0.72
C ILE A 161 -25.58 4.73 -1.69
N GLU A 162 -25.58 4.99 -2.99
CA GLU A 162 -25.94 4.01 -4.03
C GLU A 162 -25.02 2.78 -3.98
N GLU A 163 -23.70 3.00 -3.91
CA GLU A 163 -22.70 1.92 -3.83
C GLU A 163 -22.83 1.08 -2.55
N ALA A 164 -23.34 1.66 -1.47
CA ALA A 164 -23.55 0.95 -0.20
C ALA A 164 -24.80 0.06 -0.17
N GLY A 165 -25.60 0.06 -1.24
CA GLY A 165 -26.72 -0.86 -1.40
C GLY A 165 -27.72 -0.77 -0.24
N PHE A 166 -28.20 0.44 0.07
CA PHE A 166 -29.33 0.59 0.99
C PHE A 166 -30.60 0.01 0.36
N GLN A 167 -31.31 -0.84 1.11
CA GLN A 167 -32.60 -1.38 0.66
C GLN A 167 -33.68 -0.29 0.72
N GLU A 168 -34.74 -0.47 -0.07
CA GLU A 168 -35.89 0.43 -0.05
C GLU A 168 -36.48 0.48 1.37
N GLY A 169 -36.54 1.68 1.95
CA GLY A 169 -37.02 1.92 3.30
C GLY A 169 -35.95 1.94 4.40
N GLU A 170 -34.67 1.70 4.09
CA GLU A 170 -33.59 1.87 5.07
C GLU A 170 -33.30 3.34 5.38
N GLU A 171 -33.16 3.66 6.67
CA GLU A 171 -32.80 5.01 7.11
C GLU A 171 -31.29 5.27 7.01
N VAL A 172 -30.94 6.34 6.28
CA VAL A 172 -29.55 6.81 6.14
C VAL A 172 -29.21 7.75 7.32
N SER A 173 -28.73 7.16 8.42
CA SER A 173 -28.26 7.87 9.62
C SER A 173 -26.72 7.79 9.79
N LEU A 174 -26.16 8.58 10.71
CA LEU A 174 -24.73 8.49 11.08
C LEU A 174 -24.33 7.09 11.53
N GLU A 175 -25.23 6.44 12.28
CA GLU A 175 -24.99 5.12 12.83
C GLU A 175 -25.05 4.06 11.74
N SER A 176 -26.03 4.15 10.84
CA SER A 176 -26.17 3.27 9.68
C SER A 176 -24.94 3.35 8.76
N LEU A 177 -24.46 4.57 8.47
CA LEU A 177 -23.29 4.80 7.62
C LEU A 177 -21.99 4.30 8.26
N LYS A 178 -21.88 4.40 9.58
CA LYS A 178 -20.74 3.85 10.33
C LYS A 178 -20.78 2.33 10.38
N ALA A 179 -21.96 1.72 10.56
CA ALA A 179 -22.15 0.28 10.57
C ALA A 179 -21.75 -0.36 9.23
N LYS A 180 -22.11 0.30 8.11
CA LYS A 180 -21.69 -0.11 6.76
C LYS A 180 -20.23 0.25 6.44
N GLY A 181 -19.52 0.94 7.33
CA GLY A 181 -18.10 1.29 7.15
C GLY A 181 -17.84 2.41 6.15
N LEU A 182 -18.87 3.13 5.68
CA LEU A 182 -18.73 4.26 4.75
C LEU A 182 -18.08 5.48 5.41
N ILE A 183 -18.35 5.70 6.70
CA ILE A 183 -17.80 6.83 7.44
C ILE A 183 -17.13 6.32 8.71
N ASN A 184 -15.91 6.79 8.97
CA ASN A 184 -15.19 6.55 10.22
C ASN A 184 -14.80 7.88 10.90
N PRO A 185 -15.76 8.57 11.54
CA PRO A 185 -15.52 9.93 12.05
C PRO A 185 -14.62 9.90 13.29
N SER A 186 -13.61 10.78 13.31
CA SER A 186 -12.62 10.84 14.39
C SER A 186 -12.50 12.24 15.01
N GLY A 187 -12.16 12.30 16.30
CA GLY A 187 -11.97 13.56 17.03
C GLY A 187 -13.16 14.52 16.91
N ARG A 188 -12.93 15.66 16.24
CA ARG A 188 -13.93 16.72 16.02
C ARG A 188 -15.12 16.25 15.17
N GLU A 189 -14.89 15.37 14.21
CA GLU A 189 -15.89 14.91 13.25
C GLU A 189 -17.06 14.17 13.90
N ARG A 190 -16.83 13.52 15.06
CA ARG A 190 -17.87 12.78 15.79
C ARG A 190 -19.03 13.64 16.26
N ARG A 191 -18.81 14.96 16.42
CA ARG A 191 -19.82 15.92 16.85
C ARG A 191 -20.48 16.65 15.68
N LEU A 192 -20.00 16.43 14.46
CA LEU A 192 -20.52 17.13 13.30
C LEU A 192 -21.80 16.45 12.79
N PRO A 193 -22.83 17.23 12.44
CA PRO A 193 -24.00 16.70 11.76
C PRO A 193 -23.69 16.25 10.33
N LEU A 194 -24.50 15.34 9.79
CA LEU A 194 -24.42 14.91 8.40
C LEU A 194 -24.93 15.98 7.44
N LYS A 195 -24.36 15.99 6.23
CA LYS A 195 -24.88 16.73 5.09
C LYS A 195 -24.76 15.88 3.83
N VAL A 196 -25.89 15.65 3.17
CA VAL A 196 -25.93 14.95 1.88
C VAL A 196 -25.63 15.96 0.75
N LEU A 197 -24.74 15.57 -0.16
CA LEU A 197 -24.35 16.35 -1.32
C LEU A 197 -24.78 15.64 -2.61
N LEU A 198 -25.22 16.44 -3.57
CA LEU A 198 -25.58 16.00 -4.92
C LEU A 198 -24.40 16.29 -5.84
N LEU A 199 -23.41 15.39 -5.87
CA LEU A 199 -22.21 15.46 -6.69
C LEU A 199 -21.84 14.07 -7.25
#